data_AF-A0A5D0SCW9-F1
#
_entry.id   AF-A0A5D0SCW9-F1
#
_cell.length_a   1.000
_cell.length_b   1.000
_cell.length_c   1.000
_cell.angle_alpha   90.00
_cell.angle_beta   90.00
_cell.angle_gamma   90.00
#
_symmetry.space_group_name_H-M   'P 1'
#
loop_
_entity.id
_entity.type
_entity.pdbx_description
1 polymer ?
#
loop_
_entity_poly.entity_id
_entity_poly.type
_entity_poly.pdbx_seq_one_letter_code
_entity_poly.pdbx_strand_id
1 'polypeptide(L)'
;MPHEPLTMSGPRNVNGKTEMARYSSDEIKQWIVGKANFSANELSTRGSNISGAIEKFAGGHGTACKWKAPGDKNSHIIKYHHNTVYHASNGPKGKGTSVSLFYTNPQHKDGKIIGIGGHITSDTYEIEWHAPDWHIGKTFELS
;
A
#
# COMPACT_ATOMS: atom_id res chain seq x y z
N MET A 1 3.12 18.65 -8.38
CA MET A 1 2.29 17.50 -8.82
C MET A 1 1.36 17.13 -7.67
N PRO A 2 0.10 16.73 -7.90
CA PRO A 2 -0.90 16.72 -6.84
C PRO A 2 -0.49 15.72 -5.76
N HIS A 3 -0.49 16.14 -4.49
CA HIS A 3 -0.20 15.33 -3.31
C HIS A 3 -1.27 14.26 -3.03
N GLU A 4 -2.15 14.02 -4.00
CA GLU A 4 -3.38 13.27 -3.80
C GLU A 4 -3.16 11.76 -3.93
N PRO A 5 -3.96 10.95 -3.21
CA PRO A 5 -4.04 9.52 -3.39
C PRO A 5 -4.39 9.12 -4.83
N LEU A 6 -3.82 8.01 -5.30
CA LEU A 6 -4.23 7.43 -6.58
C LEU A 6 -5.52 6.65 -6.37
N THR A 7 -6.59 7.08 -7.03
CA THR A 7 -7.88 6.37 -6.99
C THR A 7 -8.08 5.62 -8.29
N MET A 8 -8.28 4.30 -8.17
CA MET A 8 -8.62 3.41 -9.26
C MET A 8 -10.04 2.92 -9.07
N SER A 9 -10.86 3.09 -10.09
CA SER A 9 -12.23 2.57 -10.13
C SER A 9 -12.27 1.41 -11.11
N GLY A 10 -12.87 0.29 -10.71
CA GLY A 10 -13.05 -0.87 -11.57
C GLY A 10 -14.42 -1.54 -11.38
N PRO A 11 -14.86 -2.41 -12.31
CA PRO A 11 -16.00 -3.28 -12.04
C PRO A 11 -15.74 -4.10 -10.77
N ARG A 12 -16.82 -4.39 -10.02
CA ARG A 12 -16.78 -5.12 -8.74
C ARG A 12 -15.87 -6.34 -8.87
N ASN A 13 -14.70 -6.33 -8.22
CA ASN A 13 -13.76 -7.43 -8.21
C ASN A 13 -14.22 -8.48 -7.19
N VAL A 14 -15.40 -9.07 -7.43
CA VAL A 14 -16.00 -10.08 -6.56
C VAL A 14 -15.15 -11.36 -6.47
N ASN A 15 -14.26 -11.59 -7.45
CA ASN A 15 -13.52 -12.84 -7.60
C ASN A 15 -11.99 -12.67 -7.74
N GLY A 16 -11.43 -11.46 -7.56
CA GLY A 16 -9.99 -11.19 -7.70
C GLY A 16 -9.42 -11.30 -9.12
N LYS A 17 -10.27 -11.38 -10.16
CA LYS A 17 -9.88 -11.72 -11.56
C LYS A 17 -10.09 -10.61 -12.59
N THR A 18 -10.72 -9.49 -12.24
CA THR A 18 -10.92 -8.36 -13.17
C THR A 18 -10.01 -7.22 -12.76
N GLU A 19 -9.17 -6.75 -13.68
CA GLU A 19 -8.23 -5.66 -13.41
C GLU A 19 -8.97 -4.37 -13.03
N MET A 20 -8.42 -3.63 -12.06
CA MET A 20 -8.90 -2.29 -11.72
C MET A 20 -8.61 -1.34 -12.90
N ALA A 21 -9.56 -1.22 -13.81
CA ALA A 21 -9.34 -0.56 -15.11
C ALA A 21 -9.46 0.97 -15.02
N ARG A 22 -8.36 1.63 -14.62
CA ARG A 22 -8.09 3.05 -14.95
C ARG A 22 -6.63 3.32 -15.33
N TYR A 23 -5.70 2.55 -14.78
CA TYR A 23 -4.26 2.70 -15.02
C TYR A 23 -3.62 1.33 -15.24
N SER A 24 -2.69 1.23 -16.18
CA SER A 24 -1.82 0.08 -16.37
C SER A 24 -0.84 -0.09 -15.19
N SER A 25 -0.29 -1.30 -15.02
CA SER A 25 0.74 -1.56 -14.00
C SER A 25 1.94 -0.63 -14.14
N ASP A 26 2.31 -0.24 -15.36
CA ASP A 26 3.41 0.70 -15.61
C ASP A 26 3.06 2.12 -15.18
N GLU A 27 1.84 2.60 -15.44
CA GLU A 27 1.39 3.91 -14.97
C GLU A 27 1.35 3.98 -13.43
N ILE A 28 0.88 2.92 -12.77
CA ILE A 28 0.89 2.82 -11.30
C ILE A 28 2.33 2.82 -10.79
N LYS A 29 3.23 2.09 -11.45
CA LYS A 29 4.66 2.07 -11.12
C LYS A 29 5.27 3.45 -11.23
N GLN A 30 5.07 4.16 -12.33
CA GLN A 30 5.59 5.52 -12.51
C GLN A 30 5.03 6.49 -11.45
N TRP A 31 3.76 6.35 -11.10
CA TRP A 31 3.17 7.13 -10.02
C TRP A 31 3.83 6.82 -8.66
N ILE A 32 4.01 5.55 -8.30
CA ILE A 32 4.68 5.13 -7.05
C ILE A 32 6.10 5.71 -6.99
N VAL A 33 6.86 5.57 -8.07
CA VAL A 33 8.23 6.07 -8.18
C VAL A 33 8.28 7.58 -7.97
N GLY A 34 7.37 8.33 -8.60
CA GLY A 34 7.28 9.78 -8.43
C GLY A 34 6.85 10.19 -7.02
N LYS A 35 6.02 9.39 -6.35
CA LYS A 35 5.51 9.70 -4.99
C LYS A 35 6.49 9.40 -3.88
N ALA A 36 7.11 8.23 -3.93
CA ALA A 36 8.14 7.84 -2.97
C ALA A 36 9.50 8.46 -3.28
N ASN A 37 9.63 9.15 -4.42
CA ASN A 37 10.83 9.85 -4.87
C ASN A 37 12.06 8.92 -4.90
N PHE A 38 11.88 7.72 -5.45
CA PHE A 38 12.96 6.73 -5.52
C PHE A 38 14.08 7.18 -6.46
N SER A 39 15.31 7.10 -5.97
CA SER A 39 16.52 7.26 -6.76
C SER A 39 16.67 6.12 -7.79
N ALA A 40 17.48 6.32 -8.82
CA ALA A 40 17.78 5.28 -9.81
C ALA A 40 18.34 3.98 -9.18
N ASN A 41 19.10 4.10 -8.08
CA ASN A 41 19.65 2.96 -7.35
C ASN A 41 18.57 2.21 -6.54
N GLU A 42 17.59 2.92 -5.99
CA GLU A 42 16.44 2.27 -5.35
C GLU A 42 15.56 1.58 -6.40
N LEU A 43 15.42 2.17 -7.58
CA LEU A 43 14.66 1.55 -8.67
C LEU A 43 15.31 0.27 -9.19
N SER A 44 16.64 0.23 -9.30
CA SER A 44 17.35 -0.98 -9.74
C SER A 44 17.21 -2.13 -8.74
N THR A 45 17.05 -1.83 -7.45
CA THR A 45 16.97 -2.83 -6.37
C THR A 45 15.54 -3.20 -5.98
N ARG A 46 14.59 -2.26 -6.11
CA ARG A 46 13.19 -2.40 -5.67
C ARG A 46 12.20 -2.57 -6.82
N GLY A 47 12.63 -2.37 -8.07
CA GLY A 47 11.75 -2.31 -9.24
C GLY A 47 10.86 -3.54 -9.42
N SER A 48 11.37 -4.75 -9.16
CA SER A 48 10.58 -5.99 -9.19
C SER A 48 9.62 -6.11 -8.00
N ASN A 49 10.01 -5.59 -6.83
CA ASN A 49 9.13 -5.55 -5.65
C ASN A 49 7.98 -4.54 -5.82
N ILE A 50 8.21 -3.42 -6.51
CA ILE A 50 7.14 -2.49 -6.89
C ILE A 50 6.12 -3.22 -7.76
N SER A 51 6.58 -3.91 -8.82
CA SER A 51 5.70 -4.69 -9.71
C SER A 51 4.92 -5.78 -8.96
N GLY A 52 5.58 -6.57 -8.11
CA GLY A 52 4.88 -7.60 -7.32
C GLY A 52 3.89 -7.04 -6.28
N ALA A 53 4.14 -5.85 -5.73
CA ALA A 53 3.18 -5.18 -4.84
C ALA A 53 1.96 -4.67 -5.62
N ILE A 54 2.16 -4.14 -6.84
CA ILE A 54 1.08 -3.72 -7.75
C ILE A 54 0.22 -4.92 -8.13
N GLU A 55 0.79 -6.07 -8.49
CA GLU A 55 0.03 -7.28 -8.85
C GLU A 55 -0.87 -7.74 -7.70
N LYS A 56 -0.35 -7.78 -6.46
CA LYS A 56 -1.13 -8.14 -5.27
C LYS A 56 -2.25 -7.14 -4.99
N PHE A 57 -1.97 -5.85 -5.14
CA PHE A 57 -2.97 -4.79 -5.04
C PHE A 57 -4.05 -4.93 -6.12
N ALA A 58 -3.66 -5.11 -7.38
CA ALA A 58 -4.54 -5.30 -8.53
C ALA A 58 -5.47 -6.52 -8.37
N GLY A 59 -4.93 -7.63 -7.86
CA GLY A 59 -5.69 -8.84 -7.54
C GLY A 59 -6.58 -8.72 -6.28
N GLY A 60 -6.50 -7.61 -5.54
CA GLY A 60 -7.26 -7.41 -4.30
C GLY A 60 -6.77 -8.26 -3.13
N HIS A 61 -5.55 -8.80 -3.19
CA HIS A 61 -4.96 -9.68 -2.18
C HIS A 61 -4.30 -8.89 -1.04
N GLY A 62 -5.05 -7.99 -0.42
CA GLY A 62 -4.58 -7.17 0.70
C GLY A 62 -4.86 -7.78 2.06
N THR A 63 -3.92 -7.63 2.98
CA THR A 63 -4.13 -7.92 4.39
C THR A 63 -4.62 -6.67 5.10
N ALA A 64 -5.70 -6.76 5.88
CA ALA A 64 -6.19 -5.63 6.65
C ALA A 64 -5.12 -5.18 7.66
N CYS A 65 -4.79 -3.90 7.65
CA CYS A 65 -3.89 -3.31 8.63
C CYS A 65 -4.61 -3.23 9.99
N LYS A 66 -3.98 -3.78 11.01
CA LYS A 66 -4.45 -3.73 12.39
C LYS A 66 -3.35 -3.19 13.27
N TRP A 67 -3.65 -2.32 14.21
CA TRP A 67 -2.68 -1.84 15.19
C TRP A 67 -3.14 -2.24 16.59
N LYS A 68 -2.20 -2.34 17.53
CA LYS A 68 -2.49 -2.64 18.92
C LYS A 68 -1.95 -1.52 19.79
N ALA A 69 -2.83 -0.89 20.56
CA ALA A 69 -2.40 0.13 21.52
C ALA A 69 -1.59 -0.55 22.65
N PRO A 70 -0.52 0.07 23.16
CA PRO A 70 0.18 -0.43 24.34
C PRO A 70 -0.79 -0.65 25.51
N GLY A 71 -0.78 -1.87 26.07
CA GLY A 71 -1.68 -2.25 27.17
C GLY A 71 -3.08 -2.71 26.76
N ASP A 72 -3.45 -2.61 25.48
CA ASP A 72 -4.71 -3.16 24.98
C ASP A 72 -4.57 -4.67 24.73
N LYS A 73 -5.65 -5.43 24.93
CA LYS A 73 -5.73 -6.86 24.61
C LYS A 73 -6.24 -7.10 23.19
N ASN A 74 -6.92 -6.11 22.59
CA ASN A 74 -7.53 -6.22 21.28
C ASN A 74 -6.71 -5.47 20.22
N SER A 75 -6.78 -5.95 18.98
CA SER A 75 -6.28 -5.24 17.82
C SER A 75 -7.37 -4.40 17.16
N HIS A 76 -6.98 -3.24 16.66
CA HIS A 76 -7.85 -2.24 16.06
C HIS A 76 -7.57 -2.13 14.58
N ILE A 77 -8.61 -2.17 13.75
CA ILE A 77 -8.46 -2.01 12.30
C ILE A 77 -8.08 -0.56 12.01
N ILE A 78 -7.00 -0.36 11.24
CA ILE A 78 -6.63 0.96 10.74
C ILE A 78 -7.66 1.39 9.68
N LYS A 79 -8.15 2.62 9.81
CA LYS A 79 -9.17 3.21 8.93
C LYS A 79 -8.65 4.45 8.22
N TYR A 80 -9.15 4.68 7.01
CA TYR A 80 -9.01 5.93 6.26
C TYR A 80 -10.36 6.30 5.67
N HIS A 81 -10.92 7.46 6.07
CA HIS A 81 -12.29 7.89 5.73
C HIS A 81 -13.31 6.76 5.90
N HIS A 82 -13.36 6.14 7.09
CA HIS A 82 -14.23 5.01 7.45
C HIS A 82 -13.97 3.67 6.73
N ASN A 83 -13.08 3.63 5.74
CA ASN A 83 -12.73 2.41 5.03
C ASN A 83 -11.57 1.68 5.71
N THR A 84 -11.61 0.35 5.70
CA THR A 84 -10.48 -0.47 6.14
C THR A 84 -9.27 -0.20 5.25
N VAL A 85 -8.11 0.02 5.90
CA VAL A 85 -6.83 0.07 5.22
C VAL A 85 -6.28 -1.35 5.10
N TYR A 86 -5.83 -1.69 3.91
CA TYR A 86 -5.14 -2.92 3.56
C TYR A 86 -3.70 -2.61 3.17
N HIS A 87 -2.84 -3.62 3.22
CA HIS A 87 -1.52 -3.54 2.62
C HIS A 87 -1.26 -4.69 1.64
N ALA A 88 -0.49 -4.39 0.60
CA ALA A 88 0.07 -5.36 -0.34
C ALA A 88 1.59 -5.17 -0.35
N SER A 89 2.32 -6.18 0.11
CA SER A 89 3.78 -6.12 0.27
C SER A 89 4.50 -7.12 -0.61
N ASN A 90 5.67 -6.75 -1.12
CA ASN A 90 6.58 -7.64 -1.82
C ASN A 90 8.05 -7.40 -1.44
N GLY A 91 8.85 -8.46 -1.48
CA GLY A 91 10.26 -8.42 -1.15
C GLY A 91 10.59 -8.79 0.30
N PRO A 92 11.89 -8.91 0.63
CA PRO A 92 12.34 -9.35 1.95
C PRO A 92 12.18 -8.26 3.02
N LYS A 93 11.67 -8.67 4.19
CA LYS A 93 11.51 -7.81 5.37
C LYS A 93 12.88 -7.39 5.91
N GLY A 94 13.02 -6.13 6.34
CA GLY A 94 14.21 -5.62 7.03
C GLY A 94 15.47 -5.44 6.17
N LYS A 95 15.37 -5.61 4.85
CA LYS A 95 16.49 -5.45 3.91
C LYS A 95 16.48 -4.11 3.16
N GLY A 96 15.55 -3.21 3.47
CA GLY A 96 15.38 -1.92 2.78
C GLY A 96 14.91 -2.02 1.32
N THR A 97 14.70 -3.24 0.79
CA THR A 97 14.30 -3.44 -0.60
C THR A 97 12.82 -3.83 -0.76
N SER A 98 12.11 -4.08 0.34
CA SER A 98 10.67 -4.39 0.27
C SER A 98 9.87 -3.15 -0.11
N VAL A 99 8.70 -3.41 -0.70
CA VAL A 99 7.73 -2.38 -1.07
C VAL A 99 6.37 -2.81 -0.53
N SER A 100 5.70 -1.89 0.14
CA SER A 100 4.35 -2.06 0.68
C SER A 100 3.48 -0.93 0.17
N LEU A 101 2.35 -1.28 -0.45
CA LEU A 101 1.30 -0.35 -0.82
C LEU A 101 0.21 -0.42 0.23
N PHE A 102 -0.14 0.73 0.79
CA PHE A 102 -1.27 0.88 1.70
C PHE A 102 -2.44 1.47 0.92
N TYR A 103 -3.59 0.82 1.03
CA TYR A 103 -4.74 1.20 0.21
C TYR A 103 -6.06 0.93 0.90
N THR A 104 -7.10 1.65 0.50
CA THR A 104 -8.48 1.26 0.79
C THR A 104 -9.08 0.54 -0.41
N ASN A 105 -9.98 -0.40 -0.14
CA ASN A 105 -10.73 -1.11 -1.18
C ASN A 105 -12.21 -1.25 -0.79
N PRO A 106 -12.99 -0.15 -0.75
CA PRO A 106 -14.42 -0.23 -0.49
C PRO A 106 -15.10 -1.20 -1.46
N GLN A 107 -15.72 -2.24 -0.90
CA GLN A 107 -16.58 -3.19 -1.61
C GLN A 107 -15.92 -3.97 -2.75
N HIS A 108 -14.59 -4.11 -2.75
CA HIS A 108 -13.82 -4.72 -3.85
C HIS A 108 -13.97 -4.00 -5.20
N LYS A 109 -14.33 -2.71 -5.21
CA LYS A 109 -14.62 -1.95 -6.43
C LYS A 109 -13.53 -0.95 -6.76
N ASP A 110 -13.11 -0.19 -5.76
CA ASP A 110 -12.22 0.95 -5.95
C ASP A 110 -10.97 0.79 -5.10
N GLY A 111 -9.80 0.63 -5.73
CA GLY A 111 -8.52 0.64 -5.03
C GLY A 111 -8.01 2.07 -4.91
N LYS A 112 -7.81 2.56 -3.68
CA LYS A 112 -7.20 3.88 -3.45
C LYS A 112 -5.88 3.72 -2.72
N ILE A 113 -4.75 3.96 -3.39
CA ILE A 113 -3.42 3.93 -2.75
C ILE A 113 -3.27 5.20 -1.91
N ILE A 114 -3.12 5.00 -0.60
CA ILE A 114 -3.01 6.06 0.41
C ILE A 114 -1.63 6.11 1.05
N GLY A 115 -0.77 5.12 0.79
CA GLY A 115 0.62 5.20 1.20
C GLY A 115 1.53 4.17 0.53
N ILE A 116 2.82 4.44 0.61
CA ILE A 116 3.92 3.66 0.06
C ILE A 116 4.97 3.56 1.16
N GLY A 117 5.55 2.36 1.32
CA GLY A 117 6.56 2.13 2.33
C GLY A 117 7.30 0.82 2.17
N GLY A 118 7.97 0.41 3.23
CA GLY A 118 8.77 -0.81 3.31
C GLY A 118 8.50 -1.55 4.62
N HIS A 119 8.60 -2.88 4.57
CA HIS A 119 8.43 -3.72 5.74
C HIS A 119 9.79 -3.87 6.45
N ILE A 120 9.90 -3.36 7.68
CA ILE A 120 11.11 -3.40 8.50
C ILE A 120 11.20 -4.72 9.25
N THR A 121 10.12 -5.13 9.92
CA THR A 121 10.04 -6.39 10.67
C THR A 121 8.85 -7.22 10.19
N SER A 122 8.41 -8.22 10.97
CA SER A 122 7.18 -8.95 10.68
C SER A 122 5.96 -8.04 10.63
N ASP A 123 5.99 -6.98 11.44
CA ASP A 123 4.82 -6.18 11.79
C ASP A 123 5.11 -4.67 11.77
N THR A 124 6.36 -4.23 11.67
CA THR A 124 6.72 -2.80 11.64
C THR A 124 7.01 -2.34 10.22
N TYR A 125 6.42 -1.21 9.82
CA TYR A 125 6.59 -0.61 8.50
C TYR A 125 7.20 0.78 8.60
N GLU A 126 8.00 1.13 7.59
CA GLU A 126 8.41 2.49 7.30
C GLU A 126 7.53 3.08 6.21
N ILE A 127 7.12 4.34 6.37
CA ILE A 127 6.35 5.09 5.38
C ILE A 127 7.24 6.07 4.66
N GLU A 128 7.32 5.92 3.35
CA GLU A 128 8.09 6.78 2.44
C GLU A 128 7.19 7.87 1.87
N TRP A 129 5.91 7.54 1.63
CA TRP A 129 4.90 8.47 1.19
C TRP A 129 3.53 8.10 1.76
N HIS A 130 2.71 9.09 2.10
CA HIS A 130 1.31 8.88 2.47
C HIS A 130 0.43 10.04 2.04
N ALA A 131 -0.88 9.78 1.97
CA ALA A 131 -1.91 10.78 1.79
C ALA A 131 -1.83 11.82 2.92
N PRO A 132 -1.95 13.13 2.63
CA PRO A 132 -1.74 14.19 3.61
C PRO A 132 -2.72 14.14 4.80
N ASP A 133 -3.90 13.58 4.59
CA ASP A 133 -4.98 13.39 5.56
C ASP A 133 -4.97 11.99 6.20
N TRP A 134 -3.96 11.16 5.90
CA TRP A 134 -3.74 9.89 6.58
C TRP A 134 -2.63 10.03 7.62
N HIS A 135 -2.99 10.03 8.90
CA HIS A 135 -2.06 10.27 10.00
C HIS A 135 -1.63 8.95 10.66
N ILE A 136 -0.48 8.40 10.25
CA ILE A 136 0.07 7.16 10.82
C ILE A 136 1.51 7.25 11.32
N GLY A 137 2.09 8.45 11.42
CA GLY A 137 3.50 8.62 11.75
C GLY A 137 4.43 8.10 10.63
N LYS A 138 5.75 8.25 10.81
CA LYS A 138 6.74 7.77 9.82
C LYS A 138 6.94 6.26 9.85
N THR A 139 6.68 5.65 10.99
CA THR A 139 6.71 4.21 11.19
C THR A 139 5.49 3.82 12.00
N PHE A 140 4.97 2.62 11.75
CA PHE A 140 3.86 2.09 12.52
C PHE A 140 3.94 0.58 12.62
N GLU A 141 3.37 0.06 13.70
CA GLU A 141 3.35 -1.35 14.03
C GLU A 141 1.96 -1.93 13.78
N LEU A 142 1.94 -3.04 13.06
CA LEU A 142 0.78 -3.89 12.88
C LEU A 142 0.72 -4.96 13.97
N SER A 143 -0.44 -5.57 14.16
CA SER A 143 -0.69 -6.65 15.12
C SER A 143 -1.19 -7.93 14.46
#